data_AF-Q2GF80-F1
#
_entry.id   AF-Q2GF80-F1
#
_cell.length_a   1.000
_cell.length_b   1.000
_cell.length_c   1.000
_cell.angle_alpha   90.00
_cell.angle_beta   90.00
_cell.angle_gamma   90.00
#
_symmetry.space_group_name_H-M   'P 1'
#
loop_
_entity.id
_entity.type
_entity.pdbx_description
1 polymer ?
#
loop_
_entity_poly.entity_id
_entity_poly.type
_entity_poly.pdbx_seq_one_letter_code
_entity_poly.pdbx_strand_id
1 'polypeptide(L)'
;MILINMKLFYHLDNIMTKFSAIGIVLSLVTLFACNVFASPIPIDFSNESETAGFYASGHYNIQFPRFSPISVKYKTDENTEKELTLFTLKESTDTPTFKQKSEFNDKKGYSPIYNRNYTGFSGAIGYSGGGLRVELEGAFTRFDVDKQKYKKDNYRYFALCKKDSIESTDNSNGNHVVMKNEGFRVISLTFNACYDMIVSNSSLVPSACIGIGQGITNFLGGTNIHTLFKAKLGLGFLISPKTVIFANGYYVKTKDNSFTNLSVQYPLELKEAPKHIDPIACFNADNYGGEVGLRFIL
;
A
#
# COMPACT_ATOMS: atom_id res chain seq x y z
N MET A 1 -11.91 -24.56 -8.35
CA MET A 1 -10.67 -23.76 -8.20
C MET A 1 -10.95 -22.37 -7.60
N ILE A 2 -11.78 -22.29 -6.55
CA ILE A 2 -12.20 -21.01 -5.90
C ILE A 2 -12.03 -21.13 -4.37
N LEU A 3 -12.16 -22.34 -3.82
CA LEU A 3 -11.96 -22.62 -2.39
C LEU A 3 -10.52 -22.48 -1.88
N ILE A 4 -9.51 -22.52 -2.76
CA ILE A 4 -8.10 -22.47 -2.37
C ILE A 4 -7.67 -21.03 -2.04
N ASN A 5 -8.22 -20.01 -2.71
CA ASN A 5 -7.85 -18.60 -2.52
C ASN A 5 -8.42 -17.98 -1.23
N MET A 6 -9.60 -18.41 -0.77
CA MET A 6 -10.19 -17.89 0.48
C MET A 6 -9.51 -18.48 1.73
N LYS A 7 -9.03 -19.72 1.65
CA LYS A 7 -8.30 -20.39 2.74
C LYS A 7 -6.90 -19.81 2.95
N LEU A 8 -6.25 -19.33 1.88
CA LEU A 8 -4.95 -18.66 1.97
C LEU A 8 -5.05 -17.32 2.73
N PHE A 9 -6.14 -16.57 2.54
CA PHE A 9 -6.33 -15.26 3.18
C PHE A 9 -6.74 -15.33 4.66
N TYR A 10 -7.62 -16.27 5.05
CA TYR A 10 -7.90 -16.52 6.47
C TYR A 10 -6.65 -17.04 7.20
N HIS A 11 -5.79 -17.79 6.49
CA HIS A 11 -4.50 -18.20 7.02
C HIS A 11 -3.55 -17.00 7.16
N LEU A 12 -3.54 -16.06 6.21
CA LEU A 12 -2.74 -14.82 6.20
C LEU A 12 -3.15 -13.81 7.29
N ASP A 13 -4.44 -13.64 7.59
CA ASP A 13 -4.89 -12.74 8.66
C ASP A 13 -4.49 -13.25 10.06
N ASN A 14 -4.56 -14.57 10.30
CA ASN A 14 -4.09 -15.20 11.54
C ASN A 14 -2.54 -15.31 11.59
N ILE A 15 -1.90 -15.36 10.41
CA ILE A 15 -0.46 -15.22 10.23
C ILE A 15 -0.02 -13.76 10.40
N MET A 16 -0.87 -12.75 10.20
CA MET A 16 -0.54 -11.32 10.29
C MET A 16 -0.46 -10.80 11.73
N THR A 17 -1.34 -11.25 12.63
CA THR A 17 -1.16 -10.98 14.07
C THR A 17 0.11 -11.66 14.58
N LYS A 18 0.43 -12.82 14.00
CA LYS A 18 1.69 -13.52 14.24
C LYS A 18 2.88 -12.87 13.52
N PHE A 19 2.75 -12.18 12.38
CA PHE A 19 3.85 -11.49 11.67
C PHE A 19 4.21 -10.15 12.29
N SER A 20 3.29 -9.48 12.98
CA SER A 20 3.64 -8.34 13.84
C SER A 20 4.51 -8.81 15.02
N ALA A 21 4.17 -9.96 15.64
CA ALA A 21 5.00 -10.58 16.67
C ALA A 21 6.28 -11.23 16.11
N ILE A 22 6.21 -11.90 14.95
CA ILE A 22 7.34 -12.53 14.25
C ILE A 22 8.23 -11.45 13.64
N GLY A 23 7.76 -10.28 13.26
CA GLY A 23 8.60 -9.16 12.83
C GLY A 23 9.44 -8.61 13.99
N ILE A 24 8.86 -8.52 15.19
CA ILE A 24 9.58 -8.20 16.42
C ILE A 24 10.53 -9.34 16.79
N VAL A 25 10.11 -10.61 16.69
CA VAL A 25 10.96 -11.78 16.99
C VAL A 25 12.04 -11.98 15.92
N LEU A 26 11.80 -11.70 14.65
CA LEU A 26 12.78 -11.81 13.55
C LEU A 26 13.78 -10.66 13.64
N SER A 27 13.35 -9.46 14.07
CA SER A 27 14.24 -8.38 14.49
C SER A 27 15.09 -8.79 15.70
N LEU A 28 14.50 -9.46 16.71
CA LEU A 28 15.26 -10.03 17.84
C LEU A 28 16.17 -11.22 17.43
N VAL A 29 15.80 -12.02 16.43
CA VAL A 29 16.60 -13.14 15.93
C VAL A 29 17.75 -12.63 15.07
N THR A 30 17.57 -11.53 14.32
CA THR A 30 18.69 -10.82 13.69
C THR A 30 19.63 -10.19 14.72
N LEU A 31 19.11 -9.76 15.88
CA LEU A 31 19.93 -9.32 17.03
C LEU A 31 20.77 -10.47 17.63
N PHE A 32 20.33 -11.74 17.53
CA PHE A 32 21.06 -12.91 18.04
C PHE A 32 21.89 -13.67 16.99
N ALA A 33 21.61 -13.53 15.69
CA ALA A 33 22.30 -14.24 14.61
C ALA A 33 23.65 -13.60 14.20
N CYS A 34 24.03 -12.45 14.78
CA CYS A 34 25.30 -11.76 14.50
C CYS A 34 26.58 -12.55 14.88
N ASN A 35 26.49 -13.79 15.37
CA ASN A 35 27.65 -14.61 15.73
C ASN A 35 28.03 -15.70 14.71
N VAL A 36 27.31 -15.85 13.58
CA VAL A 36 27.49 -17.02 12.68
C VAL A 36 28.24 -16.70 11.37
N PHE A 37 28.53 -15.44 11.06
CA PHE A 37 29.38 -15.10 9.91
C PHE A 37 30.51 -14.14 10.31
N ALA A 38 31.51 -14.68 10.99
CA ALA A 38 32.77 -13.98 11.25
C ALA A 38 33.87 -14.43 10.26
N SER A 39 34.12 -13.57 9.25
CA SER A 39 35.38 -13.31 8.50
C SER A 39 35.97 -14.40 7.57
N PRO A 40 36.83 -14.08 6.55
CA PRO A 40 38.10 -13.36 6.71
C PRO A 40 38.40 -12.24 5.69
N ILE A 41 38.70 -11.04 6.18
CA ILE A 41 39.91 -10.21 5.92
C ILE A 41 39.90 -9.15 7.03
N PRO A 42 40.99 -8.97 7.79
CA PRO A 42 41.08 -7.85 8.73
C PRO A 42 41.15 -6.55 7.92
N ILE A 43 40.07 -5.78 7.97
CA ILE A 43 40.07 -4.41 7.46
C ILE A 43 40.92 -3.59 8.42
N ASP A 44 41.94 -2.95 7.88
CA ASP A 44 42.83 -2.06 8.61
C ASP A 44 42.05 -0.80 9.04
N PHE A 45 41.79 -0.69 10.34
CA PHE A 45 41.04 0.43 10.95
C PHE A 45 41.93 1.65 11.23
N SER A 46 43.16 1.70 10.70
CA SER A 46 44.11 2.78 10.97
C SER A 46 43.98 3.99 10.04
N ASN A 47 43.12 3.95 9.01
CA ASN A 47 42.82 5.10 8.15
C ASN A 47 41.34 5.47 8.26
N GLU A 48 41.05 6.76 8.35
CA GLU A 48 39.71 7.38 8.38
C GLU A 48 38.92 7.21 7.05
N SER A 49 39.07 6.08 6.35
CA SER A 49 38.34 5.76 5.13
C SER A 49 37.12 4.89 5.44
N GLU A 50 35.95 5.54 5.41
CA GLU A 50 34.62 5.00 5.08
C GLU A 50 34.35 3.54 5.45
N THR A 51 33.55 3.31 6.50
CA THR A 51 33.02 1.99 6.86
C THR A 51 32.21 1.39 5.70
N ALA A 52 32.84 0.48 4.96
CA ALA A 52 32.18 -0.32 3.93
C ALA A 52 31.74 -1.67 4.49
N GLY A 53 30.54 -2.12 4.13
CA GLY A 53 30.03 -3.40 4.62
C GLY A 53 28.57 -3.66 4.30
N PHE A 54 28.18 -4.91 4.52
CA PHE A 54 26.77 -5.29 4.53
C PHE A 54 26.08 -4.71 5.75
N TYR A 55 24.79 -4.41 5.62
CA TYR A 55 23.99 -3.96 6.74
C TYR A 55 22.58 -4.52 6.67
N ALA A 56 21.93 -4.53 7.84
CA ALA A 56 20.50 -4.72 7.98
C ALA A 56 19.89 -3.47 8.62
N SER A 57 18.66 -3.14 8.24
CA SER A 57 17.91 -2.04 8.82
C SER A 57 16.46 -2.41 9.11
N GLY A 58 15.93 -1.81 10.17
CA GLY A 58 14.52 -1.83 10.50
C GLY A 58 14.05 -0.40 10.73
N HIS A 59 12.89 -0.06 10.16
CA HIS A 59 12.34 1.28 10.24
C HIS A 59 10.81 1.27 10.36
N TYR A 60 10.33 2.17 11.19
CA TYR A 60 8.92 2.46 11.39
C TYR A 60 8.51 3.61 10.48
N ASN A 61 7.35 3.46 9.85
CA ASN A 61 6.86 4.35 8.80
C ASN A 61 5.54 5.02 9.18
N ILE A 62 5.48 6.34 9.03
CA ILE A 62 4.26 7.13 9.07
C ILE A 62 3.95 7.56 7.64
N GLN A 63 2.75 7.25 7.14
CA GLN A 63 2.42 7.43 5.73
C GLN A 63 1.09 8.16 5.55
N PHE A 64 1.04 9.00 4.53
CA PHE A 64 -0.09 9.86 4.19
C PHE A 64 -0.50 9.58 2.75
N PRO A 65 -1.77 9.22 2.51
CA PRO A 65 -2.24 8.91 1.16
C PRO A 65 -2.37 10.19 0.33
N ARG A 66 -1.94 10.15 -0.93
CA ARG A 66 -2.19 11.18 -1.95
C ARG A 66 -2.99 10.56 -3.09
N PHE A 67 -4.16 10.06 -2.75
CA PHE A 67 -4.98 9.28 -3.66
C PHE A 67 -5.79 10.15 -4.61
N SER A 68 -5.97 9.71 -5.86
CA SER A 68 -6.89 10.35 -6.79
C SER A 68 -8.34 10.00 -6.46
N PRO A 69 -9.32 10.76 -6.99
CA PRO A 69 -10.68 10.27 -7.12
C PRO A 69 -10.70 8.92 -7.84
N ILE A 70 -11.68 8.09 -7.49
CA ILE A 70 -11.91 6.79 -8.12
C ILE A 70 -12.83 7.01 -9.31
N SER A 71 -12.41 6.55 -10.49
CA SER A 71 -13.31 6.35 -11.62
C SER A 71 -13.37 4.87 -11.98
N VAL A 72 -14.50 4.42 -12.51
CA VAL A 72 -14.71 3.01 -12.86
C VAL A 72 -15.23 2.95 -14.27
N LYS A 73 -14.61 2.10 -15.08
CA LYS A 73 -15.00 1.81 -16.45
C LYS A 73 -15.40 0.36 -16.57
N TYR A 74 -16.11 0.02 -17.63
CA TYR A 74 -16.35 -1.37 -18.01
C TYR A 74 -16.17 -1.52 -19.52
N LYS A 75 -15.77 -2.73 -19.94
CA LYS A 75 -15.65 -3.06 -21.36
C LYS A 75 -17.04 -3.39 -21.91
N THR A 76 -17.40 -2.76 -23.02
CA THR A 76 -18.64 -3.09 -23.76
C THR A 76 -18.33 -4.04 -24.92
N ASP A 77 -17.22 -3.79 -25.62
CA ASP A 77 -16.67 -4.61 -26.72
C ASP A 77 -15.13 -4.64 -26.59
N GLU A 78 -14.42 -5.40 -27.44
CA GLU A 78 -12.96 -5.57 -27.36
C GLU A 78 -12.17 -4.25 -27.33
N ASN A 79 -12.67 -3.19 -27.97
CA ASN A 79 -11.99 -1.89 -28.09
C ASN A 79 -12.73 -0.70 -27.44
N THR A 80 -13.87 -0.94 -26.77
CA THR A 80 -14.72 0.16 -26.26
C THR A 80 -14.90 0.07 -24.75
N GLU A 81 -14.35 1.06 -24.03
CA GLU A 81 -14.57 1.27 -22.60
C GLU A 81 -15.60 2.37 -22.37
N LYS A 82 -16.55 2.14 -21.45
CA LYS A 82 -17.52 3.14 -21.02
C LYS A 82 -17.37 3.39 -19.52
N GLU A 83 -17.50 4.66 -19.12
CA GLU A 83 -17.45 5.06 -17.72
C GLU A 83 -18.78 4.71 -17.01
N LEU A 84 -18.67 4.28 -15.76
CA LEU A 84 -19.80 4.02 -14.88
C LEU A 84 -20.01 5.21 -13.97
N THR A 85 -21.27 5.57 -13.74
CA THR A 85 -21.62 6.59 -12.75
C THR A 85 -21.62 5.96 -11.36
N LEU A 86 -20.94 6.59 -10.42
CA LEU A 86 -20.82 6.12 -9.04
C LEU A 86 -21.84 6.80 -8.14
N PHE A 87 -22.39 6.08 -7.17
CA PHE A 87 -23.29 6.64 -6.14
C PHE A 87 -22.94 6.09 -4.76
N THR A 88 -22.76 6.98 -3.78
CA THR A 88 -22.41 6.57 -2.41
C THR A 88 -23.67 6.17 -1.63
N LEU A 89 -23.56 5.16 -0.76
CA LEU A 89 -24.65 4.81 0.16
C LEU A 89 -24.92 5.96 1.15
N LYS A 90 -26.15 6.13 1.63
CA LYS A 90 -26.48 7.19 2.60
C LYS A 90 -25.83 6.97 3.97
N GLU A 91 -25.48 8.07 4.61
CA GLU A 91 -24.86 8.08 5.94
C GLU A 91 -25.73 7.43 7.03
N SER A 92 -27.05 7.62 6.95
CA SER A 92 -28.00 7.26 8.00
C SER A 92 -28.59 5.85 7.92
N THR A 93 -28.31 5.10 6.85
CA THR A 93 -28.88 3.75 6.65
C THR A 93 -28.41 2.81 7.76
N ASP A 94 -29.34 2.32 8.59
CA ASP A 94 -28.97 1.48 9.74
C ASP A 94 -28.56 0.06 9.33
N THR A 95 -29.01 -0.46 8.19
CA THR A 95 -28.61 -1.78 7.68
C THR A 95 -28.31 -1.65 6.20
N PRO A 96 -27.10 -1.96 5.70
CA PRO A 96 -26.78 -1.77 4.29
C PRO A 96 -27.69 -2.60 3.40
N THR A 97 -28.65 -1.94 2.75
CA THR A 97 -29.54 -2.50 1.74
C THR A 97 -29.13 -1.91 0.40
N PHE A 98 -29.04 -2.75 -0.61
CA PHE A 98 -28.46 -2.37 -1.90
C PHE A 98 -29.47 -2.40 -3.04
N LYS A 99 -30.76 -2.56 -2.74
CA LYS A 99 -31.80 -2.82 -3.74
C LYS A 99 -32.56 -1.59 -4.19
N GLN A 100 -32.59 -0.54 -3.39
CA GLN A 100 -33.45 0.61 -3.63
C GLN A 100 -32.63 1.87 -3.84
N LYS A 101 -33.05 2.69 -4.82
CA LYS A 101 -32.50 4.03 -5.04
C LYS A 101 -32.46 4.88 -3.76
N SER A 102 -33.50 4.77 -2.93
CA SER A 102 -33.66 5.54 -1.69
C SER A 102 -32.48 5.41 -0.72
N GLU A 103 -31.70 4.33 -0.82
CA GLU A 103 -30.55 4.04 0.03
C GLU A 103 -29.27 4.77 -0.41
N PHE A 104 -29.22 5.25 -1.64
CA PHE A 104 -28.06 5.93 -2.21
C PHE A 104 -28.26 7.45 -2.25
N ASN A 105 -27.16 8.19 -2.22
CA ASN A 105 -27.18 9.63 -2.36
C ASN A 105 -27.51 10.03 -3.81
N ASP A 106 -28.26 11.12 -4.00
CA ASP A 106 -28.58 11.64 -5.34
C ASP A 106 -27.35 12.30 -5.99
N LYS A 107 -26.35 12.69 -5.18
CA LYS A 107 -25.08 13.24 -5.69
C LYS A 107 -24.25 12.13 -6.35
N LYS A 108 -23.90 12.35 -7.62
CA LYS A 108 -22.96 11.51 -8.37
C LYS A 108 -21.56 11.58 -7.77
N GLY A 109 -20.87 10.45 -7.83
CA GLY A 109 -19.49 10.29 -7.43
C GLY A 109 -19.34 9.51 -6.12
N TYR A 110 -18.13 8.97 -5.96
CA TYR A 110 -17.66 8.34 -4.74
C TYR A 110 -16.27 8.90 -4.44
N SER A 111 -16.16 9.67 -3.37
CA SER A 111 -14.92 10.33 -2.94
C SER A 111 -14.62 9.96 -1.49
N PRO A 112 -14.10 8.75 -1.25
CA PRO A 112 -13.73 8.32 0.09
C PRO A 112 -12.52 9.10 0.60
N ILE A 113 -12.50 9.37 1.90
CA ILE A 113 -11.31 9.82 2.61
C ILE A 113 -10.61 8.59 3.18
N TYR A 114 -9.29 8.55 3.16
CA TYR A 114 -8.50 7.44 3.68
C TYR A 114 -7.72 7.86 4.93
N ASN A 115 -7.70 6.98 5.91
CA ASN A 115 -6.91 7.15 7.13
C ASN A 115 -5.43 7.14 6.79
N ARG A 116 -4.65 7.86 7.60
CA ARG A 116 -3.19 7.81 7.58
C ARG A 116 -2.70 6.47 8.14
N ASN A 117 -1.55 6.00 7.68
CA ASN A 117 -0.93 4.78 8.20
C ASN A 117 0.11 5.14 9.26
N TYR A 118 -0.17 4.83 10.53
CA TYR A 118 0.77 5.01 11.65
C TYR A 118 1.32 3.68 12.18
N THR A 119 1.17 2.58 11.44
CA THR A 119 1.68 1.27 11.88
C THR A 119 2.51 0.61 10.79
N GLY A 120 3.02 1.41 9.85
CA GLY A 120 3.87 0.91 8.79
C GLY A 120 5.20 0.43 9.37
N PHE A 121 5.64 -0.73 8.92
CA PHE A 121 6.97 -1.25 9.22
C PHE A 121 7.61 -1.75 7.93
N SER A 122 8.90 -1.51 7.84
CA SER A 122 9.73 -1.97 6.73
C SER A 122 11.02 -2.57 7.30
N GLY A 123 11.64 -3.42 6.49
CA GLY A 123 12.96 -3.96 6.78
C GLY A 123 13.78 -3.97 5.51
N ALA A 124 15.08 -3.77 5.66
CA ALA A 124 15.98 -3.75 4.52
C ALA A 124 17.30 -4.44 4.80
N ILE A 125 17.91 -4.94 3.73
CA ILE A 125 19.27 -5.42 3.70
C ILE A 125 20.02 -4.69 2.60
N GLY A 126 21.30 -4.43 2.80
CA GLY A 126 22.06 -3.68 1.80
C GLY A 126 23.56 -3.73 1.99
N TYR A 127 24.23 -2.98 1.13
CA TYR A 127 25.67 -2.78 1.17
C TYR A 127 25.97 -1.27 1.08
N SER A 128 26.93 -0.81 1.87
CA SER A 128 27.38 0.58 1.90
C SER A 128 28.90 0.66 1.74
N GLY A 129 29.39 1.71 1.09
CA GLY A 129 30.83 2.04 0.98
C GLY A 129 31.03 3.17 -0.03
N GLY A 130 32.03 4.04 0.13
CA GLY A 130 32.24 5.12 -0.86
C GLY A 130 31.21 6.25 -0.81
N GLY A 131 30.43 6.37 0.28
CA GLY A 131 29.19 7.15 0.31
C GLY A 131 28.05 6.55 -0.53
N LEU A 132 28.29 5.54 -1.35
CA LEU A 132 27.24 4.83 -2.08
C LEU A 132 26.61 3.76 -1.19
N ARG A 133 25.30 3.59 -1.31
CA ARG A 133 24.57 2.54 -0.61
C ARG A 133 23.49 1.94 -1.50
N VAL A 134 23.42 0.61 -1.56
CA VAL A 134 22.32 -0.11 -2.20
C VAL A 134 21.50 -0.82 -1.12
N GLU A 135 20.19 -0.88 -1.30
CA GLU A 135 19.23 -1.38 -0.32
C GLU A 135 18.12 -2.17 -1.01
N LEU A 136 17.86 -3.38 -0.54
CA LEU A 136 16.63 -4.11 -0.84
C LEU A 136 15.69 -3.97 0.35
N GLU A 137 14.59 -3.23 0.18
CA GLU A 137 13.61 -2.91 1.21
C GLU A 137 12.29 -3.63 0.95
N GLY A 138 11.81 -4.38 1.96
CA GLY A 138 10.46 -4.90 2.04
C GLY A 138 9.58 -4.04 2.95
N ALA A 139 8.36 -3.73 2.53
CA ALA A 139 7.42 -2.89 3.27
C ALA A 139 5.99 -3.41 3.23
N PHE A 140 5.24 -3.15 4.30
CA PHE A 140 3.78 -3.33 4.34
C PHE A 140 3.08 -1.99 4.62
N THR A 141 2.15 -1.63 3.75
CA THR A 141 1.39 -0.39 3.83
C THR A 141 -0.11 -0.65 3.73
N ARG A 142 -0.88 -0.02 4.62
CA ARG A 142 -2.35 -0.10 4.64
C ARG A 142 -2.96 1.27 4.88
N PHE A 143 -3.90 1.66 4.02
CA PHE A 143 -4.74 2.83 4.18
C PHE A 143 -6.20 2.36 4.22
N ASP A 144 -6.85 2.49 5.37
CA ASP A 144 -8.27 2.14 5.50
C ASP A 144 -9.16 3.33 5.14
N VAL A 145 -10.42 3.08 4.79
CA VAL A 145 -11.39 4.15 4.53
C VAL A 145 -11.81 4.80 5.84
N ASP A 146 -11.81 6.13 5.89
CA ASP A 146 -12.30 6.91 7.02
C ASP A 146 -13.83 6.83 7.08
N LYS A 147 -14.34 6.45 8.26
CA LYS A 147 -15.77 6.31 8.52
C LYS A 147 -16.51 7.65 8.45
N GLN A 148 -15.85 8.75 8.77
CA GLN A 148 -16.44 10.08 8.89
C GLN A 148 -17.74 10.05 9.74
N LYS A 149 -18.86 10.55 9.20
CA LYS A 149 -20.17 10.61 9.86
C LYS A 149 -21.08 9.41 9.58
N TYR A 150 -20.62 8.45 8.77
CA TYR A 150 -21.45 7.33 8.34
C TYR A 150 -21.75 6.38 9.51
N LYS A 151 -22.99 5.91 9.59
CA LYS A 151 -23.35 4.79 10.47
C LYS A 151 -22.80 3.47 9.91
N LYS A 152 -22.44 2.57 10.82
CA LYS A 152 -21.88 1.23 10.51
C LYS A 152 -20.79 1.30 9.43
N ASP A 153 -20.91 0.50 8.37
CA ASP A 153 -19.93 0.36 7.27
C ASP A 153 -20.37 1.02 5.96
N ASN A 154 -21.40 1.88 5.98
CA ASN A 154 -21.98 2.46 4.77
C ASN A 154 -20.96 3.23 3.92
N TYR A 155 -19.99 3.90 4.56
CA TYR A 155 -18.90 4.63 3.91
C TYR A 155 -18.06 3.78 2.96
N ARG A 156 -18.11 2.45 3.08
CA ARG A 156 -17.38 1.51 2.23
C ARG A 156 -18.13 1.16 0.96
N TYR A 157 -19.45 1.34 0.91
CA TYR A 157 -20.28 0.83 -0.18
C TYR A 157 -20.65 1.94 -1.17
N PHE A 158 -20.55 1.60 -2.46
CA PHE A 158 -20.97 2.49 -3.54
C PHE A 158 -21.54 1.67 -4.70
N ALA A 159 -22.53 2.23 -5.37
CA ALA A 159 -23.14 1.65 -6.55
C ALA A 159 -22.41 2.10 -7.82
N LEU A 160 -22.41 1.21 -8.81
CA LEU A 160 -21.98 1.45 -10.18
C LEU A 160 -23.18 1.37 -11.11
N CYS A 161 -23.43 2.42 -11.88
CA CYS A 161 -24.53 2.51 -12.82
C CYS A 161 -24.02 2.76 -14.24
N LYS A 162 -24.64 2.10 -15.23
CA LYS A 162 -24.40 2.40 -16.65
C LYS A 162 -25.03 3.72 -17.09
N LYS A 163 -26.05 4.18 -16.35
CA LYS A 163 -26.77 5.43 -16.58
C LYS A 163 -26.40 6.48 -15.54
N ASP A 164 -26.81 7.71 -15.83
CA ASP A 164 -26.64 8.88 -14.98
C ASP A 164 -27.52 8.91 -13.71
N SER A 165 -28.34 7.89 -13.48
CA SER A 165 -29.17 7.80 -12.27
C SER A 165 -29.43 6.34 -11.90
N ILE A 166 -29.63 6.07 -10.61
CA ILE A 166 -30.10 4.75 -10.14
C ILE A 166 -31.59 4.63 -10.46
N GLU A 167 -31.93 3.58 -11.18
CA GLU A 167 -33.30 3.16 -11.47
C GLU A 167 -33.57 1.85 -10.71
N SER A 168 -34.41 1.90 -9.69
CA SER A 168 -34.97 0.72 -9.03
C SER A 168 -36.46 0.76 -9.27
N THR A 169 -36.97 -0.12 -10.13
CA THR A 169 -38.41 -0.17 -10.45
C THR A 169 -39.12 -1.13 -9.50
N ASP A 170 -38.43 -2.21 -9.09
CA ASP A 170 -38.88 -3.21 -8.12
C ASP A 170 -37.69 -3.78 -7.32
N ASN A 171 -37.93 -4.53 -6.24
CA ASN A 171 -36.91 -5.18 -5.40
C ASN A 171 -36.13 -6.34 -6.08
N SER A 172 -36.32 -6.55 -7.39
CA SER A 172 -35.76 -7.66 -8.18
C SER A 172 -34.91 -7.21 -9.37
N ASN A 173 -35.25 -6.08 -10.01
CA ASN A 173 -34.61 -5.62 -11.25
C ASN A 173 -34.11 -4.17 -11.11
N GLY A 174 -32.87 -3.91 -11.52
CA GLY A 174 -32.24 -2.59 -11.43
C GLY A 174 -31.22 -2.31 -12.52
N ASN A 175 -30.57 -1.15 -12.43
CA ASN A 175 -29.54 -0.72 -13.36
C ASN A 175 -28.16 -0.53 -12.70
N HIS A 176 -28.01 -1.02 -11.46
CA HIS A 176 -26.81 -0.83 -10.66
C HIS A 176 -26.30 -2.13 -10.05
N VAL A 177 -24.98 -2.18 -9.86
CA VAL A 177 -24.31 -3.16 -9.01
C VAL A 177 -23.64 -2.44 -7.86
N VAL A 178 -23.19 -3.17 -6.83
CA VAL A 178 -22.54 -2.57 -5.67
C VAL A 178 -21.13 -3.09 -5.49
N MET A 179 -20.23 -2.21 -5.08
CA MET A 179 -18.87 -2.54 -4.69
C MET A 179 -18.62 -2.13 -3.26
N LYS A 180 -17.65 -2.79 -2.64
CA LYS A 180 -17.17 -2.49 -1.29
C LYS A 180 -15.71 -2.06 -1.33
N ASN A 181 -15.42 -0.94 -0.67
CA ASN A 181 -14.08 -0.41 -0.47
C ASN A 181 -13.49 -0.88 0.87
N GLU A 182 -12.58 -1.84 0.79
CA GLU A 182 -11.86 -2.40 1.95
C GLU A 182 -10.60 -1.60 2.31
N GLY A 183 -10.41 -0.44 1.67
CA GLY A 183 -9.18 0.34 1.73
C GLY A 183 -8.16 -0.10 0.67
N PHE A 184 -6.97 0.49 0.76
CA PHE A 184 -5.83 0.18 -0.08
C PHE A 184 -4.75 -0.51 0.74
N ARG A 185 -4.23 -1.64 0.26
CA ARG A 185 -3.12 -2.36 0.89
C ARG A 185 -2.05 -2.66 -0.14
N VAL A 186 -0.79 -2.59 0.27
CA VAL A 186 0.34 -2.98 -0.57
C VAL A 186 1.40 -3.70 0.25
N ILE A 187 1.86 -4.83 -0.28
CA ILE A 187 3.11 -5.48 0.12
C ILE A 187 4.12 -5.17 -0.98
N SER A 188 5.20 -4.47 -0.65
CA SER A 188 6.18 -4.02 -1.64
C SER A 188 7.58 -4.53 -1.38
N LEU A 189 8.30 -4.74 -2.47
CA LEU A 189 9.74 -4.98 -2.49
C LEU A 189 10.39 -3.96 -3.42
N THR A 190 11.31 -3.16 -2.89
CA THR A 190 11.97 -2.07 -3.62
C THR A 190 13.48 -2.19 -3.53
N PHE A 191 14.15 -1.94 -4.65
CA PHE A 191 15.59 -1.78 -4.74
C PHE A 191 15.90 -0.29 -4.77
N ASN A 192 16.60 0.21 -3.76
CA ASN A 192 16.98 1.61 -3.61
C ASN A 192 18.50 1.77 -3.82
N ALA A 193 18.88 2.76 -4.62
CA ALA A 193 20.23 3.30 -4.68
C ALA A 193 20.25 4.62 -3.91
N CYS A 194 21.20 4.74 -3.00
CA CYS A 194 21.32 5.83 -2.05
C CYS A 194 22.73 6.42 -2.11
N TYR A 195 22.82 7.72 -1.84
CA TYR A 195 24.06 8.43 -1.63
C TYR A 195 24.04 9.08 -0.25
N ASP A 196 25.02 8.71 0.57
CA ASP A 196 25.29 9.22 1.90
C ASP A 196 26.42 10.24 1.80
N MET A 197 26.12 11.49 2.13
CA MET A 197 27.10 12.58 2.17
C MET A 197 27.90 12.48 3.46
N ILE A 198 29.13 12.02 3.35
CA ILE A 198 30.04 11.90 4.49
C ILE A 198 30.74 13.26 4.65
N VAL A 199 30.41 13.99 5.72
CA VAL A 199 31.05 15.26 6.05
C VAL A 199 32.13 15.01 7.09
N SER A 200 33.38 15.38 6.77
CA SER A 200 34.51 15.25 7.68
C SER A 200 34.21 15.93 9.04
N ASN A 201 34.55 15.27 10.14
CA ASN A 201 34.34 15.73 11.52
C ASN A 201 32.86 15.90 11.97
N SER A 202 31.90 15.21 11.33
CA SER A 202 30.50 15.21 11.74
C SER A 202 29.95 13.80 11.93
N SER A 203 29.14 13.59 12.98
CA SER A 203 28.36 12.36 13.17
C SER A 203 27.06 12.33 12.35
N LEU A 204 26.74 13.43 11.67
CA LEU A 204 25.54 13.58 10.84
C LEU A 204 25.84 13.23 9.38
N VAL A 205 25.00 12.37 8.81
CA VAL A 205 25.15 11.83 7.46
C VAL A 205 23.88 12.12 6.64
N PRO A 206 23.83 13.24 5.90
CA PRO A 206 22.74 13.48 4.96
C PRO A 206 22.67 12.38 3.91
N SER A 207 21.46 11.98 3.51
CA SER A 207 21.26 10.92 2.53
C SER A 207 20.13 11.21 1.56
N ALA A 208 20.32 10.75 0.32
CA ALA A 208 19.31 10.77 -0.73
C ALA A 208 19.22 9.41 -1.40
N CYS A 209 18.02 8.95 -1.71
CA CYS A 209 17.79 7.67 -2.36
C CYS A 209 16.76 7.77 -3.48
N ILE A 210 16.96 6.97 -4.51
CA ILE A 210 15.97 6.65 -5.53
C ILE A 210 15.83 5.14 -5.62
N GLY A 211 14.62 4.66 -5.87
CA GLY A 211 14.34 3.24 -5.90
C GLY A 211 13.22 2.87 -6.85
N ILE A 212 13.28 1.62 -7.28
CA ILE A 212 12.29 0.98 -8.13
C ILE A 212 11.93 -0.37 -7.52
N GLY A 213 10.66 -0.75 -7.63
CA GLY A 213 10.20 -2.00 -7.08
C GLY A 213 8.87 -2.45 -7.63
N GLN A 214 8.35 -3.51 -7.03
CA GLN A 214 7.03 -4.03 -7.30
C GLN A 214 6.23 -4.13 -6.02
N GLY A 215 4.92 -3.91 -6.13
CA GLY A 215 3.97 -4.05 -5.04
C GLY A 215 2.81 -4.94 -5.46
N ILE A 216 2.46 -5.89 -4.60
CA ILE A 216 1.17 -6.58 -4.69
C ILE A 216 0.15 -5.70 -3.99
N THR A 217 -0.74 -5.09 -4.78
CA THR A 217 -1.77 -4.15 -4.32
C THR A 217 -3.11 -4.87 -4.19
N ASN A 218 -3.83 -4.59 -3.10
CA ASN A 218 -5.21 -5.02 -2.92
C ASN A 218 -6.09 -3.78 -2.78
N PHE A 219 -7.06 -3.67 -3.68
CA PHE A 219 -7.99 -2.54 -3.75
C PHE A 219 -9.33 -3.01 -4.32
N LEU A 220 -10.44 -2.59 -3.72
CA LEU A 220 -11.80 -2.96 -4.13
C LEU A 220 -12.00 -4.49 -4.31
N GLY A 221 -11.33 -5.28 -3.47
CA GLY A 221 -11.35 -6.75 -3.51
C GLY A 221 -10.52 -7.39 -4.64
N GLY A 222 -9.95 -6.59 -5.55
CA GLY A 222 -9.04 -7.05 -6.60
C GLY A 222 -7.58 -7.01 -6.14
N THR A 223 -6.79 -7.98 -6.59
CA THR A 223 -5.34 -8.05 -6.35
C THR A 223 -4.58 -7.85 -7.65
N ASN A 224 -3.70 -6.86 -7.71
CA ASN A 224 -2.92 -6.52 -8.90
C ASN A 224 -1.45 -6.36 -8.52
N ILE A 225 -0.55 -6.47 -9.50
CA ILE A 225 0.88 -6.20 -9.33
C ILE A 225 1.17 -4.87 -10.00
N HIS A 226 1.77 -3.93 -9.26
CA HIS A 226 2.10 -2.60 -9.77
C HIS A 226 3.58 -2.28 -9.60
N THR A 227 4.12 -1.52 -10.54
CA THR A 227 5.48 -0.98 -10.42
C THR A 227 5.48 0.25 -9.50
N LEU A 228 6.42 0.28 -8.56
CA LEU A 228 6.58 1.34 -7.58
C LEU A 228 7.89 2.08 -7.82
N PHE A 229 7.86 3.40 -7.69
CA PHE A 229 9.05 4.25 -7.63
C PHE A 229 9.10 4.93 -6.27
N LYS A 230 10.25 4.84 -5.59
CA LYS A 230 10.46 5.44 -4.26
C LYS A 230 11.57 6.50 -4.35
N ALA A 231 11.36 7.64 -3.72
CA ALA A 231 12.41 8.63 -3.49
C ALA A 231 12.48 8.92 -2.00
N LYS A 232 13.69 8.97 -1.42
CA LYS A 232 13.90 9.27 0.00
C LYS A 232 14.92 10.38 0.15
N LEU A 233 14.73 11.24 1.14
CA LEU A 233 15.68 12.25 1.57
C LEU A 233 15.70 12.28 3.09
N GLY A 234 16.88 12.32 3.70
CA GLY A 234 16.95 12.34 5.15
C GLY A 234 18.33 12.45 5.72
N LEU A 235 18.45 12.13 7.00
CA LEU A 235 19.64 12.30 7.82
C LEU A 235 19.86 11.03 8.64
N GLY A 236 21.09 10.54 8.65
CA GLY A 236 21.60 9.55 9.59
C GLY A 236 22.43 10.21 10.69
N PHE A 237 22.46 9.60 11.86
CA PHE A 237 23.33 9.94 12.97
C PHE A 237 24.06 8.68 13.45
N LEU A 238 25.39 8.75 13.47
CA LEU A 238 26.25 7.66 13.93
C LEU A 238 26.19 7.57 15.46
N ILE A 239 25.51 6.54 15.99
CA ILE A 239 25.49 6.26 17.44
C ILE A 239 26.76 5.50 17.84
N SER A 240 27.21 4.60 16.98
CA SER A 240 28.44 3.82 17.13
C SER A 240 29.04 3.54 15.74
N PRO A 241 30.28 3.04 15.64
CA PRO A 241 30.88 2.67 14.36
C PRO A 241 30.07 1.65 13.55
N LYS A 242 29.17 0.90 14.19
CA LYS A 242 28.33 -0.13 13.56
C LYS A 242 26.83 0.18 13.62
N THR A 243 26.41 1.30 14.21
CA THR A 243 24.98 1.59 14.43
C THR A 243 24.65 3.02 14.04
N VAL A 244 23.69 3.16 13.12
CA VAL A 244 23.19 4.44 12.63
C VAL A 244 21.71 4.54 12.93
N ILE A 245 21.28 5.62 13.58
CA ILE A 245 19.87 6.01 13.62
C ILE A 245 19.60 6.95 12.45
N PHE A 246 18.50 6.78 11.75
CA PHE A 246 18.18 7.63 10.61
C PHE A 246 16.72 8.07 10.63
N ALA A 247 16.48 9.22 10.01
CA ALA A 247 15.16 9.75 9.74
C ALA A 247 15.09 10.24 8.29
N ASN A 248 14.16 9.70 7.51
CA ASN A 248 13.96 10.10 6.12
C ASN A 248 12.51 10.52 5.87
N GLY A 249 12.32 11.55 5.06
CA GLY A 249 11.08 11.76 4.32
C GLY A 249 11.13 10.99 3.01
N TYR A 250 10.00 10.47 2.54
CA TYR A 250 9.94 9.75 1.28
C TYR A 250 8.64 9.97 0.52
N TYR A 251 8.70 9.70 -0.78
CA TYR A 251 7.57 9.67 -1.70
C TYR A 251 7.55 8.34 -2.46
N VAL A 252 6.38 7.73 -2.57
CA VAL A 252 6.15 6.52 -3.37
C VAL A 252 5.12 6.84 -4.46
N LYS A 253 5.50 6.56 -5.70
CA LYS A 253 4.64 6.65 -6.88
C LYS A 253 4.30 5.27 -7.41
N THR A 254 3.02 5.05 -7.70
CA THR A 254 2.55 3.82 -8.36
C THR A 254 2.36 4.12 -9.86
N LYS A 255 3.08 3.41 -10.74
CA LYS A 255 3.10 3.71 -12.19
C LYS A 255 1.77 3.41 -12.88
N ASP A 256 1.13 2.32 -12.49
CA ASP A 256 -0.09 1.82 -13.09
C ASP A 256 -1.27 2.12 -12.16
N ASN A 257 -2.30 2.74 -12.70
CA ASN A 257 -3.46 3.18 -11.91
C ASN A 257 -4.72 2.35 -12.17
N SER A 258 -4.63 1.33 -13.02
CA SER A 258 -5.73 0.43 -13.30
C SER A 258 -5.73 -0.76 -12.34
N PHE A 259 -6.92 -1.07 -11.83
CA PHE A 259 -7.20 -2.24 -11.02
C PHE A 259 -8.26 -3.07 -11.73
N THR A 260 -7.95 -4.34 -11.92
CA THR A 260 -8.82 -5.31 -12.58
C THR A 260 -9.21 -6.43 -11.62
N ASN A 261 -10.12 -7.31 -12.06
CA ASN A 261 -10.61 -8.45 -11.27
C ASN A 261 -11.20 -8.02 -9.91
N LEU A 262 -12.03 -6.97 -9.95
CA LEU A 262 -12.60 -6.36 -8.76
C LEU A 262 -13.80 -7.16 -8.24
N SER A 263 -14.08 -7.05 -6.95
CA SER A 263 -15.23 -7.72 -6.34
C SER A 263 -16.51 -6.90 -6.54
N VAL A 264 -17.49 -7.50 -7.23
CA VAL A 264 -18.79 -6.89 -7.54
C VAL A 264 -19.91 -7.70 -6.90
N GLN A 265 -20.85 -7.00 -6.28
CA GLN A 265 -22.08 -7.58 -5.72
C GLN A 265 -23.25 -7.23 -6.63
N TYR A 266 -24.06 -8.25 -6.94
CA TYR A 266 -25.27 -8.12 -7.75
C TYR A 266 -26.51 -8.20 -6.83
N PRO A 267 -26.92 -7.10 -6.20
CA PRO A 267 -28.11 -7.11 -5.33
C PRO A 267 -29.43 -7.26 -6.10
N LEU A 268 -29.40 -7.01 -7.41
CA LEU A 268 -30.51 -7.05 -8.36
C LEU A 268 -30.01 -7.64 -9.68
N GLU A 269 -30.94 -8.16 -10.50
CA GLU A 269 -30.62 -8.45 -11.89
C GLU A 269 -30.54 -7.15 -12.72
N LEU A 270 -29.49 -7.03 -13.53
CA LEU A 270 -29.33 -5.91 -14.45
C LEU A 270 -30.34 -6.02 -15.60
N LYS A 271 -31.11 -4.95 -15.83
CA LYS A 271 -32.08 -4.87 -16.93
C LYS A 271 -31.45 -4.90 -18.31
N GLU A 272 -30.35 -4.16 -18.47
CA GLU A 272 -29.69 -3.96 -19.76
C GLU A 272 -28.43 -4.81 -19.86
N ALA A 273 -28.24 -5.45 -21.01
CA ALA A 273 -27.01 -6.16 -21.33
C ALA A 273 -25.78 -5.21 -21.30
N PRO A 274 -24.57 -5.69 -20.96
CA PRO A 274 -24.29 -7.02 -20.41
C PRO A 274 -24.80 -7.17 -18.96
N LYS A 275 -25.36 -8.34 -18.61
CA LYS A 275 -25.88 -8.61 -17.25
C LYS A 275 -24.78 -8.87 -16.21
N HIS A 276 -23.58 -9.18 -16.67
CA HIS A 276 -22.36 -9.22 -15.87
C HIS A 276 -21.45 -8.09 -16.32
N ILE A 277 -20.83 -7.39 -15.38
CA ILE A 277 -19.84 -6.36 -15.66
C ILE A 277 -18.49 -6.76 -15.06
N ASP A 278 -17.44 -6.53 -15.83
CA ASP A 278 -16.05 -6.68 -15.39
C ASP A 278 -15.44 -5.28 -15.28
N PRO A 279 -15.60 -4.60 -14.13
CA PRO A 279 -15.17 -3.23 -13.98
C PRO A 279 -13.65 -3.10 -13.87
N ILE A 280 -13.15 -2.00 -14.40
CA ILE A 280 -11.76 -1.55 -14.29
C ILE A 280 -11.80 -0.25 -13.50
N ALA A 281 -11.16 -0.24 -12.33
CA ALA A 281 -11.07 0.97 -11.51
C ALA A 281 -9.77 1.71 -11.83
N CYS A 282 -9.88 3.00 -12.12
CA CYS A 282 -8.74 3.90 -12.29
C CYS A 282 -8.53 4.70 -10.99
N PHE A 283 -7.35 4.55 -10.39
CA PHE A 283 -7.02 5.08 -9.08
C PHE A 283 -5.50 5.24 -8.91
N ASN A 284 -5.02 6.47 -8.71
CA ASN A 284 -3.61 6.72 -8.41
C ASN A 284 -3.38 6.53 -6.91
N ALA A 285 -2.54 5.56 -6.53
CA ALA A 285 -2.27 5.19 -5.14
C ALA A 285 -0.95 5.75 -4.59
N ASP A 286 -0.60 6.97 -4.98
CA ASP A 286 0.62 7.64 -4.52
C ASP A 286 0.54 7.98 -3.02
N ASN A 287 1.69 8.01 -2.35
CA ASN A 287 1.78 8.38 -0.94
C ASN A 287 3.12 9.04 -0.61
N TYR A 288 3.12 9.82 0.47
CA TYR A 288 4.33 10.37 1.07
C TYR A 288 4.39 9.93 2.53
N GLY A 289 5.58 9.90 3.10
CA GLY A 289 5.74 9.45 4.47
C GLY A 289 7.05 9.90 5.10
N GLY A 290 7.17 9.61 6.38
CA GLY A 290 8.39 9.69 7.14
C GLY A 290 8.75 8.31 7.69
N GLU A 291 10.03 7.99 7.69
CA GLU A 291 10.58 6.77 8.29
C GLU A 291 11.63 7.15 9.33
N VAL A 292 11.62 6.45 10.47
CA VAL A 292 12.68 6.50 11.47
C VAL A 292 13.14 5.07 11.73
N GLY A 293 14.45 4.84 11.73
CA GLY A 293 14.98 3.50 11.85
C GLY A 293 16.39 3.41 12.36
N LEU A 294 16.81 2.16 12.53
CA LEU A 294 18.15 1.77 12.90
C LEU A 294 18.77 0.96 11.76
N ARG A 295 20.04 1.22 11.51
CA ARG A 295 20.89 0.45 10.60
C ARG A 295 22.07 -0.14 11.38
N PHE A 296 22.33 -1.41 11.16
CA PHE A 296 23.43 -2.16 11.75
C PHE A 296 24.38 -2.64 10.66
N ILE A 297 25.62 -2.14 10.69
CA ILE A 297 26.69 -2.59 9.80
C ILE A 297 27.25 -3.91 10.37
N LEU A 298 27.32 -4.95 9.55
CA LEU A 298 27.73 -6.30 9.92
C LEU A 298 29.26 -6.41 9.93
#